data_AF-A0A6A5VJ86-F1
#
_entry.id   AF-A0A6A5VJ86-F1
#
_cell.length_a   1.000
_cell.length_b   1.000
_cell.length_c   1.000
_cell.angle_alpha   90.00
_cell.angle_beta   90.00
_cell.angle_gamma   90.00
#
_symmetry.space_group_name_H-M   'P 1'
#
loop_
_entity.id
_entity.type
_entity.pdbx_description
1 polymer ?
#
loop_
_entity_poly.entity_id
_entity_poly.type
_entity_poly.pdbx_seq_one_letter_code
_entity_poly.pdbx_strand_id
1 'polypeptide(L)'
;MGRSEGGVVDPAARDKYRLQVTAGPSYDTSTHQEVAVNSGKAHFIENDLMSCWLNVRIKGYNGLPQGSPATSDYFQHPQHTSDRYSIDFSFVPKRDFRGSDLVTGFDFDHSIKDRLPPGFRYAMRIVTTILDPGIYSDPYSDKPYLYGPALSSFFAFRIGENTADVSAENQLARNEAEAKSVIEEGADGSGQRVRADRHIPAKTSKRRKHFLDGKKLEQFTFEAGRMYQADFFNPYLDFANFALRIPGFSISVVKYIDDKTHQLRYVLKDRSTEQVLFVVIFTLLFGQKLEDTLETVENENDQSRAVSVEAQRERPNKESNRLGRTTTASPYEISTPSSRSRSSSAGNLDTEAERETRHDRPTAADSLVNTIYSGFTALGFGRTASTSTDASSRSRSSMRPSKAADTLQTLDEQVDNMDDKQVEELLKARHSSA
;
A
#
# COMPACT_ATOMS: atom_id res chain seq x y z
N MET A 1 4.46 -34.15 27.17
CA MET A 1 4.03 -32.76 26.92
C MET A 1 5.01 -32.15 25.93
N GLY A 2 4.67 -32.23 24.64
CA GLY A 2 5.53 -31.77 23.56
C GLY A 2 5.55 -30.24 23.52
N ARG A 3 6.75 -29.66 23.41
CA ARG A 3 6.92 -28.25 23.06
C ARG A 3 6.40 -28.07 21.63
N SER A 4 5.49 -27.11 21.43
CA SER A 4 5.11 -26.63 20.11
C SER A 4 6.35 -26.03 19.44
N GLU A 5 6.89 -26.73 18.45
CA GLU A 5 7.87 -26.13 17.52
C GLU A 5 7.16 -24.98 16.81
N GLY A 6 7.64 -23.74 17.05
CA GLY A 6 7.08 -22.54 16.44
C GLY A 6 7.12 -22.68 14.92
N GLY A 7 5.94 -22.61 14.31
CA GLY A 7 5.74 -22.86 12.89
C GLY A 7 6.40 -21.78 12.04
N VAL A 8 7.61 -22.04 11.58
CA VAL A 8 8.25 -21.24 10.53
C VAL A 8 7.46 -21.44 9.24
N VAL A 9 7.10 -20.34 8.59
CA VAL A 9 6.41 -20.34 7.29
C VAL A 9 7.30 -21.06 6.24
N ASP A 10 6.72 -21.88 5.36
CA ASP A 10 7.40 -22.57 4.26
C ASP A 10 7.23 -21.74 2.97
N PRO A 11 8.30 -21.15 2.42
CA PRO A 11 8.22 -20.30 1.23
C PRO A 11 7.67 -21.03 0.00
N ALA A 12 7.85 -22.34 -0.09
CA ALA A 12 7.43 -23.15 -1.24
C ALA A 12 5.94 -23.52 -1.18
N ALA A 13 5.30 -23.38 -0.01
CA ALA A 13 3.94 -23.84 0.23
C ALA A 13 2.93 -22.69 0.28
N ARG A 14 2.94 -21.81 -0.71
CA ARG A 14 2.05 -20.62 -0.80
C ARG A 14 0.57 -20.95 -0.56
N ASP A 15 0.11 -22.13 -0.98
CA ASP A 15 -1.28 -22.56 -0.80
C ASP A 15 -1.68 -22.84 0.66
N LYS A 16 -0.70 -23.02 1.56
CA LYS A 16 -0.90 -23.19 3.00
C LYS A 16 -1.04 -21.87 3.77
N TYR A 17 -0.96 -20.75 3.06
CA TYR A 17 -1.02 -19.41 3.64
C TYR A 17 -2.17 -18.62 3.04
N ARG A 18 -2.90 -17.89 3.88
CA ARG A 18 -3.87 -16.89 3.44
C ARG A 18 -3.63 -15.59 4.17
N LEU A 19 -3.63 -14.50 3.43
CA LEU A 19 -3.62 -13.18 4.04
C LEU A 19 -5.06 -12.81 4.41
N GLN A 20 -5.29 -12.40 5.65
CA GLN A 20 -6.54 -11.78 6.06
C GLN A 20 -6.25 -10.31 6.38
N VAL A 21 -7.11 -9.41 5.90
CA VAL A 21 -7.02 -7.99 6.21
C VAL A 21 -8.27 -7.57 6.95
N THR A 22 -8.10 -7.03 8.15
CA THR A 22 -9.19 -6.47 8.94
C THR A 22 -8.92 -5.00 9.23
N ALA A 23 -9.98 -4.22 9.43
CA ALA A 23 -9.84 -2.82 9.83
C ALA A 23 -10.97 -2.38 10.75
N GLY A 24 -10.65 -1.48 11.67
CA GLY A 24 -11.60 -0.96 12.64
C GLY A 24 -11.15 0.34 13.31
N PRO A 25 -12.00 0.91 14.18
CA PRO A 25 -11.80 2.22 14.79
C PRO A 25 -10.82 2.22 15.98
N SER A 26 -10.35 1.06 16.43
CA SER A 26 -9.54 0.95 17.65
C SER A 26 -8.55 -0.23 17.58
N TYR A 27 -7.72 -0.40 18.60
CA TYR A 27 -6.86 -1.59 18.73
C TYR A 27 -7.62 -2.87 19.08
N ASP A 28 -8.88 -2.77 19.54
CA ASP A 28 -9.70 -3.94 19.85
C ASP A 28 -10.16 -4.62 18.55
N THR A 29 -9.56 -5.78 18.25
CA THR A 29 -9.83 -6.54 17.03
C THR A 29 -11.25 -7.08 16.95
N SER A 30 -11.98 -7.18 18.08
CA SER A 30 -13.40 -7.57 18.05
C SER A 30 -14.29 -6.52 17.40
N THR A 31 -13.81 -5.27 17.31
CA THR A 31 -14.49 -4.16 16.61
C THR A 31 -14.15 -4.08 15.13
N HIS A 32 -13.23 -4.92 14.66
CA HIS A 32 -12.77 -4.88 13.27
C HIS A 32 -13.71 -5.69 12.38
N GLN A 33 -13.76 -5.29 11.12
CA GLN A 33 -14.44 -6.02 10.08
C GLN A 33 -13.44 -6.40 8.98
N GLU A 34 -13.71 -7.49 8.28
CA GLU A 34 -12.88 -7.96 7.18
C GLU A 34 -12.95 -6.97 5.99
N VAL A 35 -11.79 -6.61 5.45
CA VAL A 35 -11.64 -5.68 4.33
C VAL A 35 -11.71 -6.47 3.03
N ALA A 36 -12.57 -6.04 2.11
CA ALA A 36 -12.65 -6.60 0.77
C ALA A 36 -11.46 -6.13 -0.10
N VAL A 37 -10.30 -6.78 0.06
CA VAL A 37 -9.05 -6.42 -0.64
C VAL A 37 -9.24 -6.47 -2.16
N ASN A 38 -8.67 -5.47 -2.85
CA ASN A 38 -8.77 -5.25 -4.30
C ASN A 38 -10.20 -5.01 -4.84
N SER A 39 -11.20 -4.88 -3.96
CA SER A 39 -12.55 -4.51 -4.34
C SER A 39 -12.64 -3.03 -4.72
N GLY A 40 -13.66 -2.67 -5.52
CA GLY A 40 -14.07 -1.27 -5.71
C GLY A 40 -14.87 -0.70 -4.54
N LYS A 41 -15.25 -1.54 -3.56
CA LYS A 41 -16.03 -1.13 -2.39
C LYS A 41 -15.11 -0.72 -1.25
N ALA A 42 -15.18 0.54 -0.84
CA ALA A 42 -14.48 1.05 0.32
C ALA A 42 -15.03 0.47 1.64
N HIS A 43 -14.12 0.20 2.55
CA HIS A 43 -14.37 -0.15 3.95
C HIS A 43 -14.65 1.12 4.73
N PHE A 44 -15.85 1.23 5.29
CA PHE A 44 -16.27 2.42 6.04
C PHE A 44 -15.98 2.26 7.53
N ILE A 45 -15.28 3.23 8.11
CA ILE A 45 -14.95 3.30 9.54
C ILE A 45 -15.53 4.61 10.07
N GLU A 46 -16.35 4.50 11.12
CA GLU A 46 -17.00 5.61 11.77
C GLU A 46 -16.71 5.57 13.28
N ASN A 47 -16.24 6.69 13.84
CA ASN A 47 -16.05 6.85 15.28
C ASN A 47 -16.15 8.33 15.69
N ASP A 48 -15.91 8.66 16.96
CA ASP A 48 -16.03 10.04 17.46
C ASP A 48 -15.01 11.04 16.86
N LEU A 49 -13.96 10.53 16.21
CA LEU A 49 -12.86 11.34 15.67
C LEU A 49 -13.02 11.64 14.20
N MET A 50 -13.60 10.72 13.43
CA MET A 50 -13.71 10.85 11.97
C MET A 50 -14.73 9.90 11.34
N SER A 51 -15.08 10.22 10.09
CA SER A 51 -15.66 9.29 9.11
C SER A 51 -14.59 8.95 8.07
N CYS A 52 -14.39 7.67 7.73
CA CYS A 52 -13.31 7.24 6.85
C CYS A 52 -13.74 6.13 5.88
N TRP A 53 -13.31 6.27 4.62
CA TRP A 53 -13.47 5.31 3.55
C TRP A 53 -12.09 4.79 3.17
N LEU A 54 -11.80 3.56 3.54
CA LEU A 54 -10.51 2.89 3.37
C LEU A 54 -10.60 1.86 2.25
N ASN A 55 -9.62 1.80 1.36
CA ASN A 55 -9.41 0.62 0.52
C ASN A 55 -8.03 0.03 0.78
N VAL A 56 -7.93 -1.28 0.58
CA VAL A 56 -6.66 -2.00 0.61
C VAL A 56 -6.49 -2.72 -0.71
N ARG A 57 -5.36 -2.49 -1.36
CA ARG A 57 -5.02 -3.10 -2.65
C ARG A 57 -3.71 -3.85 -2.50
N ILE A 58 -3.66 -5.09 -2.98
CA ILE A 58 -2.48 -5.96 -2.86
C ILE A 58 -2.28 -6.68 -4.20
N LYS A 59 -1.10 -6.53 -4.78
CA LYS A 59 -0.76 -7.15 -6.07
C LYS A 59 -0.42 -8.62 -5.87
N GLY A 60 -1.12 -9.50 -6.59
CA GLY A 60 -1.00 -10.94 -6.41
C GLY A 60 -1.63 -11.44 -5.11
N TYR A 61 -2.71 -10.80 -4.67
CA TYR A 61 -3.43 -11.16 -3.44
C TYR A 61 -3.86 -12.63 -3.45
N ASN A 62 -3.60 -13.31 -2.33
CA ASN A 62 -4.05 -14.66 -2.04
C ASN A 62 -4.51 -14.68 -0.58
N GLY A 63 -5.80 -14.47 -0.35
CA GLY A 63 -6.30 -14.17 0.98
C GLY A 63 -7.81 -14.25 1.12
N LEU A 64 -8.31 -13.71 2.23
CA LEU A 64 -9.72 -13.63 2.59
C LEU A 64 -10.26 -12.19 2.43
N PRO A 65 -11.55 -11.98 2.12
CA PRO A 65 -12.58 -12.99 1.87
C PRO A 65 -12.27 -13.83 0.63
N GLN A 66 -12.76 -15.07 0.61
CA GLN A 66 -12.55 -15.95 -0.54
C GLN A 66 -13.24 -15.38 -1.79
N GLY A 67 -12.51 -15.35 -2.91
CA GLY A 67 -12.98 -14.75 -4.15
C GLY A 67 -12.60 -13.28 -4.33
N SER A 68 -11.92 -12.66 -3.36
CA SER A 68 -11.29 -11.36 -3.57
C SER A 68 -10.35 -11.39 -4.80
N PRO A 69 -10.36 -10.35 -5.65
CA PRO A 69 -9.51 -10.31 -6.83
C PRO A 69 -8.03 -10.42 -6.46
N ALA A 70 -7.25 -11.17 -7.25
CA ALA A 70 -5.80 -11.27 -7.05
C ALA A 70 -5.05 -9.97 -7.37
N THR A 71 -5.67 -9.03 -8.06
CA THR A 71 -5.08 -7.72 -8.40
C THR A 71 -6.18 -6.67 -8.59
N SER A 72 -5.78 -5.41 -8.68
CA SER A 72 -6.65 -4.26 -8.95
C SER A 72 -6.13 -3.45 -10.15
N ASP A 73 -7.02 -2.74 -10.85
CA ASP A 73 -6.68 -1.77 -11.91
C ASP A 73 -5.78 -0.63 -11.41
N TYR A 74 -5.77 -0.37 -10.10
CA TYR A 74 -4.82 0.53 -9.45
C TYR A 74 -3.38 0.27 -9.89
N PHE A 75 -2.93 -0.99 -9.95
CA PHE A 75 -1.55 -1.35 -10.32
C PHE A 75 -1.25 -1.21 -11.82
N GLN A 76 -2.26 -0.89 -12.64
CA GLN A 76 -2.09 -0.54 -14.05
C GLN A 76 -1.98 0.98 -14.25
N HIS A 77 -2.32 1.77 -13.22
CA HIS A 77 -2.18 3.22 -13.27
C HIS A 77 -0.69 3.60 -13.42
N PRO A 78 -0.33 4.56 -14.28
CA PRO A 78 1.07 4.91 -14.52
C PRO A 78 1.87 5.27 -13.26
N GLN A 79 1.22 5.85 -12.25
CA GLN A 79 1.87 6.21 -10.98
C GLN A 79 2.14 5.02 -10.05
N HIS A 80 1.52 3.86 -10.30
CA HIS A 80 1.47 2.73 -9.36
C HIS A 80 1.94 1.39 -9.95
N THR A 81 2.55 1.41 -11.13
CA THR A 81 3.02 0.19 -11.81
C THR A 81 4.07 -0.59 -11.01
N SER A 82 4.90 0.12 -10.23
CA SER A 82 5.91 -0.44 -9.33
C SER A 82 5.34 -0.96 -8.01
N ASP A 83 4.15 -0.51 -7.62
CA ASP A 83 3.64 -0.72 -6.28
C ASP A 83 3.22 -2.18 -6.08
N ARG A 84 3.35 -2.65 -4.84
CA ARG A 84 2.96 -4.01 -4.44
C ARG A 84 1.72 -4.02 -3.58
N TYR A 85 1.47 -2.93 -2.86
CA TYR A 85 0.26 -2.72 -2.11
C TYR A 85 -0.02 -1.22 -1.95
N SER A 86 -1.24 -0.92 -1.54
CA SER A 86 -1.72 0.41 -1.18
C SER A 86 -2.71 0.27 -0.02
N ILE A 87 -2.63 1.22 0.91
CA ILE A 87 -3.65 1.50 1.91
C ILE A 87 -4.07 2.94 1.67
N ASP A 88 -5.10 3.13 0.85
CA ASP A 88 -5.67 4.44 0.57
C ASP A 88 -6.90 4.69 1.44
N PHE A 89 -7.04 5.93 1.87
CA PHE A 89 -8.18 6.33 2.66
C PHE A 89 -8.55 7.78 2.40
N SER A 90 -9.84 8.01 2.40
CA SER A 90 -10.44 9.34 2.45
C SER A 90 -11.10 9.51 3.80
N PHE A 91 -10.88 10.61 4.50
CA PHE A 91 -11.41 10.82 5.83
C PHE A 91 -11.85 12.26 6.07
N VAL A 92 -12.87 12.41 6.90
CA VAL A 92 -13.42 13.69 7.35
C VAL A 92 -13.27 13.75 8.88
N PRO A 93 -12.36 14.60 9.40
CA PRO A 93 -12.24 14.81 10.84
C PRO A 93 -13.52 15.38 11.44
N LYS A 94 -13.91 14.92 12.63
CA LYS A 94 -15.02 15.49 13.42
C LYS A 94 -14.56 16.58 14.40
N ARG A 95 -13.25 16.66 14.61
CA ARG A 95 -12.56 17.73 15.34
C ARG A 95 -11.27 18.10 14.62
N ASP A 96 -10.73 19.26 14.95
CA ASP A 96 -9.43 19.67 14.42
C ASP A 96 -8.30 18.79 14.97
N PHE A 97 -7.37 18.43 14.10
CA PHE A 97 -6.09 17.83 14.49
C PHE A 97 -4.92 18.69 14.00
N ARG A 98 -3.91 18.90 14.84
CA ARG A 98 -2.68 19.55 14.39
C ARG A 98 -1.91 18.60 13.49
N GLY A 99 -1.28 19.15 12.45
CA GLY A 99 -0.44 18.39 11.54
C GLY A 99 0.74 17.70 12.25
N SER A 100 1.20 18.28 13.36
CA SER A 100 2.22 17.70 14.25
C SER A 100 1.73 16.50 15.05
N ASP A 101 0.43 16.28 15.19
CA ASP A 101 -0.12 15.33 16.17
C ASP A 101 -0.63 14.06 15.49
N LEU A 102 -1.09 14.15 14.24
CA LEU A 102 -1.41 12.95 13.47
C LEU A 102 -0.14 12.25 12.99
N VAL A 103 0.00 10.99 13.42
CA VAL A 103 1.09 10.09 13.02
C VAL A 103 0.52 8.83 12.42
N THR A 104 1.28 8.26 11.49
CA THR A 104 0.97 6.96 10.89
C THR A 104 2.19 6.06 10.88
N GLY A 105 1.95 4.76 10.85
CA GLY A 105 2.99 3.77 10.71
C GLY A 105 2.56 2.44 11.29
N PHE A 106 3.53 1.74 11.87
CA PHE A 106 3.40 0.36 12.30
C PHE A 106 3.65 0.24 13.80
N ASP A 107 2.91 -0.64 14.45
CA ASP A 107 3.22 -1.00 15.83
C ASP A 107 2.85 -2.46 16.14
N PHE A 108 3.37 -2.93 17.26
CA PHE A 108 3.09 -4.24 17.84
C PHE A 108 2.60 -4.03 19.27
N ASP A 109 1.66 -4.85 19.72
CA ASP A 109 1.20 -4.84 21.12
C ASP A 109 2.05 -5.70 22.06
N HIS A 110 3.09 -6.33 21.52
CA HIS A 110 4.01 -7.21 22.22
C HIS A 110 5.44 -7.07 21.68
N SER A 111 6.42 -7.45 22.50
CA SER A 111 7.83 -7.40 22.16
C SER A 111 8.17 -8.37 21.03
N ILE A 112 8.86 -7.85 20.00
CA ILE A 112 9.48 -8.63 18.92
C ILE A 112 11.02 -8.66 19.01
N LYS A 113 11.60 -8.25 20.15
CA LYS A 113 13.06 -8.17 20.35
C LYS A 113 13.81 -9.44 19.98
N ASP A 114 13.23 -10.60 20.27
CA ASP A 114 13.81 -11.94 19.99
C ASP A 114 13.65 -12.39 18.53
N ARG A 115 13.09 -11.54 17.67
CA ARG A 115 12.85 -11.78 16.24
C ARG A 115 13.46 -10.72 15.34
N LEU A 116 14.11 -9.71 15.90
CA LEU A 116 14.81 -8.70 15.13
C LEU A 116 16.08 -9.33 14.51
N PRO A 117 16.28 -9.20 13.18
CA PRO A 117 17.52 -9.60 12.55
C PRO A 117 18.76 -8.95 13.19
N PRO A 118 19.89 -9.66 13.27
CA PRO A 118 21.15 -9.07 13.67
C PRO A 118 21.49 -7.83 12.83
N GLY A 119 21.99 -6.77 13.48
CA GLY A 119 22.26 -5.49 12.82
C GLY A 119 21.06 -4.54 12.67
N PHE A 120 19.85 -4.90 13.12
CA PHE A 120 18.63 -4.06 13.04
C PHE A 120 18.85 -2.61 13.49
N ARG A 121 19.58 -2.40 14.59
CA ARG A 121 19.89 -1.06 15.13
C ARG A 121 20.60 -0.16 14.11
N TYR A 122 21.55 -0.70 13.36
CA TYR A 122 22.29 0.07 12.34
C TYR A 122 21.37 0.41 11.17
N ALA A 123 20.54 -0.55 10.77
CA ALA A 123 19.64 -0.35 9.66
C ALA A 123 18.52 0.66 9.97
N MET A 124 18.02 0.69 11.21
CA MET A 124 17.13 1.77 11.66
C MET A 124 17.79 3.14 11.64
N ARG A 125 19.06 3.24 12.03
CA ARG A 125 19.80 4.51 11.94
C ARG A 125 19.91 4.99 10.50
N ILE A 126 20.16 4.08 9.57
CA ILE A 126 20.16 4.37 8.14
C ILE A 126 18.82 4.92 7.66
N VAL A 127 17.71 4.25 7.98
CA VAL A 127 16.37 4.67 7.56
C VAL A 127 16.03 6.06 8.06
N THR A 128 16.23 6.27 9.37
CA THR A 128 15.91 7.53 10.05
C THR A 128 16.87 8.67 9.70
N THR A 129 18.08 8.40 9.22
CA THR A 129 19.05 9.47 8.92
C THR A 129 19.05 9.86 7.45
N ILE A 130 18.83 8.92 6.54
CA ILE A 130 19.09 9.13 5.11
C ILE A 130 17.82 9.02 4.27
N LEU A 131 16.89 8.13 4.63
CA LEU A 131 15.74 7.80 3.78
C LEU A 131 14.50 8.61 4.12
N ASP A 132 14.18 8.68 5.40
CA ASP A 132 13.08 9.47 5.90
C ASP A 132 13.36 9.91 7.35
N PRO A 133 13.84 11.15 7.53
CA PRO A 133 14.13 11.68 8.85
C PRO A 133 12.89 12.08 9.64
N GLY A 134 11.69 11.96 9.06
CA GLY A 134 10.43 12.13 9.79
C GLY A 134 10.08 10.91 10.63
N ILE A 135 10.73 9.77 10.39
CA ILE A 135 10.46 8.53 11.11
C ILE A 135 11.16 8.50 12.45
N TYR A 136 10.45 7.96 13.43
CA TYR A 136 11.01 7.57 14.71
C TYR A 136 10.46 6.19 15.09
N SER A 137 11.27 5.43 15.82
CA SER A 137 10.93 4.07 16.21
C SER A 137 11.55 3.68 17.54
N ASP A 138 10.94 2.70 18.17
CA ASP A 138 11.57 1.93 19.24
C ASP A 138 11.30 0.43 19.03
N PRO A 139 12.09 -0.25 18.18
CA PRO A 139 11.93 -1.66 17.89
C PRO A 139 12.27 -2.56 19.09
N TYR A 140 12.97 -2.04 20.09
CA TYR A 140 13.42 -2.78 21.27
C TYR A 140 12.54 -2.50 22.50
N SER A 141 11.41 -1.81 22.35
CA SER A 141 10.42 -1.65 23.42
C SER A 141 9.55 -2.89 23.60
N ASP A 142 8.74 -2.92 24.66
CA ASP A 142 7.78 -4.00 24.87
C ASP A 142 6.55 -3.90 23.96
N LYS A 143 6.34 -2.72 23.36
CA LYS A 143 5.35 -2.45 22.31
C LYS A 143 6.02 -1.70 21.17
N PRO A 144 6.80 -2.43 20.34
CA PRO A 144 7.56 -1.85 19.25
C PRO A 144 6.72 -1.00 18.32
N TYR A 145 7.28 0.12 17.88
CA TYR A 145 6.62 1.01 16.94
C TYR A 145 7.61 1.62 15.95
N LEU A 146 7.07 2.01 14.80
CA LEU A 146 7.71 2.73 13.72
C LEU A 146 6.70 3.73 13.17
N TYR A 147 6.83 5.00 13.53
CA TYR A 147 5.87 6.04 13.15
C TYR A 147 6.56 7.19 12.42
N GLY A 148 5.78 7.94 11.65
CA GLY A 148 6.14 9.25 11.15
C GLY A 148 4.94 10.20 11.15
N PRO A 149 5.16 11.53 11.10
CA PRO A 149 4.09 12.50 10.88
C PRO A 149 3.30 12.15 9.62
N ALA A 150 1.97 12.13 9.73
CA ALA A 150 1.06 11.77 8.65
C ALA A 150 1.39 12.47 7.32
N LEU A 151 1.63 13.78 7.38
CA LEU A 151 1.90 14.63 6.22
C LEU A 151 3.26 14.36 5.53
N SER A 152 4.24 13.79 6.22
CA SER A 152 5.50 13.34 5.60
C SER A 152 5.45 11.87 5.18
N SER A 153 4.55 11.09 5.78
CA SER A 153 4.44 9.64 5.58
C SER A 153 3.53 9.23 4.44
N PHE A 154 2.49 10.00 4.12
CA PHE A 154 1.61 9.70 2.99
C PHE A 154 2.35 9.83 1.66
N PHE A 155 2.18 8.88 0.74
CA PHE A 155 2.80 8.88 -0.59
C PHE A 155 1.94 9.56 -1.65
N ALA A 156 0.64 9.73 -1.40
CA ALA A 156 -0.20 10.70 -2.06
C ALA A 156 -1.04 11.44 -1.02
N PHE A 157 -1.35 12.71 -1.26
CA PHE A 157 -2.18 13.50 -0.36
C PHE A 157 -2.98 14.55 -1.11
N ARG A 158 -4.29 14.55 -0.86
CA ARG A 158 -5.25 15.46 -1.47
C ARG A 158 -6.08 16.15 -0.39
N ILE A 159 -6.29 17.46 -0.57
CA ILE A 159 -7.17 18.25 0.31
C ILE A 159 -8.44 18.58 -0.48
N GLY A 160 -9.57 18.06 -0.04
CA GLY A 160 -10.88 18.30 -0.64
C GLY A 160 -11.61 19.51 -0.06
N GLU A 161 -12.91 19.53 -0.30
CA GLU A 161 -13.85 20.55 0.17
C GLU A 161 -14.28 20.31 1.63
N ASN A 162 -14.83 21.35 2.25
CA ASN A 162 -15.60 21.17 3.47
C ASN A 162 -16.92 20.44 3.14
N THR A 163 -17.32 19.49 3.99
CA THR A 163 -18.54 18.70 3.81
C THR A 163 -19.83 19.50 3.97
N ALA A 164 -19.76 20.68 4.58
CA ALA A 164 -20.84 21.65 4.59
C ALA A 164 -21.14 22.22 3.20
N ASP A 165 -20.13 22.30 2.31
CA ASP A 165 -20.26 22.83 0.96
C ASP A 165 -20.48 21.71 -0.07
N VAL A 166 -19.72 20.61 0.04
CA VAL A 166 -19.83 19.45 -0.86
C VAL A 166 -19.79 18.17 -0.05
N SER A 167 -20.88 17.38 -0.08
CA SER A 167 -20.97 16.14 0.71
C SER A 167 -19.82 15.17 0.42
N ALA A 168 -19.46 14.35 1.40
CA ALA A 168 -18.39 13.37 1.27
C ALA A 168 -18.65 12.39 0.11
N GLU A 169 -19.90 11.95 -0.06
CA GLU A 169 -20.33 11.03 -1.11
C GLU A 169 -20.09 11.62 -2.49
N ASN A 170 -20.42 12.90 -2.68
CA ASN A 170 -20.20 13.58 -3.96
C ASN A 170 -18.72 13.76 -4.27
N GLN A 171 -17.90 14.07 -3.25
CA GLN A 171 -16.45 14.17 -3.42
C GLN A 171 -15.82 12.81 -3.78
N LEU A 172 -16.26 11.73 -3.14
CA LEU A 172 -15.81 10.36 -3.41
C LEU A 172 -16.24 9.89 -4.80
N ALA A 173 -17.51 10.09 -5.18
CA ALA A 173 -18.02 9.72 -6.50
C ALA A 173 -17.31 10.47 -7.63
N ARG A 174 -16.98 11.75 -7.42
CA ARG A 174 -16.17 12.52 -8.37
C ARG A 174 -14.76 11.91 -8.50
N ASN A 175 -14.12 11.57 -7.39
CA ASN A 175 -12.79 10.94 -7.42
C ASN A 175 -12.80 9.58 -8.13
N GLU A 176 -13.84 8.78 -7.92
CA GLU A 176 -14.05 7.53 -8.64
C GLU A 176 -14.20 7.77 -10.15
N ALA A 177 -15.00 8.76 -10.56
CA ALA A 177 -15.24 9.07 -11.97
C ALA A 177 -14.01 9.67 -12.68
N GLU A 178 -13.29 10.58 -12.04
CA GLU A 178 -12.18 11.34 -12.64
C GLU A 178 -10.85 10.59 -12.57
N ALA A 179 -10.56 9.95 -11.44
CA ALA A 179 -9.27 9.33 -11.15
C ALA A 179 -9.34 7.81 -10.97
N LYS A 180 -10.49 7.18 -11.24
CA LYS A 180 -10.70 5.73 -11.04
C LYS A 180 -10.31 5.29 -9.63
N SER A 181 -10.61 6.13 -8.65
CA SER A 181 -10.29 5.91 -7.23
C SER A 181 -8.80 5.89 -6.88
N VAL A 182 -7.92 6.34 -7.79
CA VAL A 182 -6.51 6.64 -7.50
C VAL A 182 -6.41 8.01 -6.82
N ILE A 183 -5.74 8.09 -5.68
CA ILE A 183 -5.50 9.37 -5.01
C ILE A 183 -4.25 10.02 -5.59
N GLU A 184 -4.43 11.16 -6.24
CA GLU A 184 -3.32 11.96 -6.75
C GLU A 184 -3.00 13.15 -5.82
N GLU A 185 -1.70 13.46 -5.68
CA GLU A 185 -1.22 14.61 -4.92
C GLU A 185 -1.85 15.92 -5.44
N GLY A 186 -2.53 16.66 -4.57
CA GLY A 186 -3.21 17.89 -5.01
C GLY A 186 -4.25 18.42 -4.03
N ALA A 187 -5.25 19.09 -4.57
CA ALA A 187 -6.42 19.57 -3.84
C ALA A 187 -7.59 19.88 -4.78
N ASP A 188 -8.79 19.97 -4.21
CA ASP A 188 -10.04 20.36 -4.88
C ASP A 188 -10.75 21.54 -4.19
N GLY A 189 -11.45 22.35 -5.00
CA GLY A 189 -11.82 23.76 -4.81
C GLY A 189 -11.28 24.54 -3.59
N SER A 190 -11.91 24.48 -2.40
CA SER A 190 -11.40 25.25 -1.25
C SER A 190 -10.08 24.72 -0.68
N GLY A 191 -9.75 23.45 -0.92
CA GLY A 191 -8.47 22.83 -0.56
C GLY A 191 -7.25 23.46 -1.27
N GLN A 192 -7.42 24.03 -2.47
CA GLN A 192 -6.34 24.73 -3.18
C GLN A 192 -5.84 25.93 -2.37
N ARG A 193 -6.76 26.67 -1.71
CA ARG A 193 -6.41 27.80 -0.85
C ARG A 193 -5.63 27.33 0.37
N VAL A 194 -6.05 26.24 1.02
CA VAL A 194 -5.31 25.63 2.14
C VAL A 194 -3.88 25.30 1.73
N ARG A 195 -3.67 24.70 0.56
CA ARG A 195 -2.32 24.42 0.04
C ARG A 195 -1.53 25.68 -0.25
N ALA A 196 -2.15 26.69 -0.86
CA ALA A 196 -1.49 27.95 -1.20
C ALA A 196 -1.05 28.71 0.06
N ASP A 197 -1.94 28.89 1.03
CA ASP A 197 -1.69 29.65 2.26
C ASP A 197 -0.58 28.99 3.10
N ARG A 198 -0.55 27.65 3.13
CA ARG A 198 0.48 26.88 3.85
C ARG A 198 1.73 26.61 2.99
N HIS A 199 1.76 27.11 1.76
CA HIS A 199 2.88 26.95 0.81
C HIS A 199 3.25 25.47 0.58
N ILE A 200 2.24 24.60 0.50
CA ILE A 200 2.41 23.16 0.34
C ILE A 200 2.83 22.86 -1.11
N PRO A 201 4.03 22.30 -1.36
CA PRO A 201 4.50 22.03 -2.72
C PRO A 201 3.60 21.06 -3.48
N ALA A 202 3.46 21.25 -4.79
CA ALA A 202 2.61 20.40 -5.64
C ALA A 202 3.16 18.98 -5.89
N LYS A 203 4.47 18.77 -5.76
CA LYS A 203 5.09 17.44 -5.96
C LYS A 203 5.16 16.68 -4.63
N THR A 204 4.75 15.42 -4.61
CA THR A 204 4.80 14.53 -3.43
C THR A 204 6.13 14.59 -2.69
N SER A 205 7.25 14.39 -3.40
CA SER A 205 8.58 14.37 -2.77
C SER A 205 8.95 15.69 -2.10
N LYS A 206 8.46 16.81 -2.65
CA LYS A 206 8.63 18.15 -2.08
C LYS A 206 7.66 18.39 -0.92
N ARG A 207 6.40 17.93 -0.98
CA ARG A 207 5.46 17.98 0.15
C ARG A 207 6.00 17.20 1.34
N ARG A 208 6.40 15.95 1.13
CA ARG A 208 6.97 15.11 2.19
C ARG A 208 8.17 15.80 2.85
N LYS A 209 9.09 16.36 2.04
CA LYS A 209 10.22 17.16 2.56
C LYS A 209 9.78 18.43 3.31
N HIS A 210 8.76 19.13 2.83
CA HIS A 210 8.22 20.33 3.47
C HIS A 210 7.72 20.03 4.89
N PHE A 211 7.08 18.88 5.08
CA PHE A 211 6.57 18.43 6.38
C PHE A 211 7.58 17.67 7.23
N LEU A 212 8.87 17.67 6.86
CA LEU A 212 9.95 17.33 7.79
C LEU A 212 10.32 18.51 8.70
N ASP A 213 9.89 19.72 8.34
CA ASP A 213 10.06 20.91 9.18
C ASP A 213 8.94 20.95 10.23
N GLY A 214 9.33 20.87 11.51
CA GLY A 214 8.40 20.92 12.64
C GLY A 214 7.50 22.15 12.65
N LYS A 215 8.00 23.33 12.24
CA LYS A 215 7.19 24.54 12.18
C LYS A 215 6.11 24.45 11.10
N LYS A 216 6.40 23.78 9.97
CA LYS A 216 5.42 23.56 8.91
C LYS A 216 4.36 22.54 9.31
N LEU A 217 4.74 21.50 10.06
CA LEU A 217 3.80 20.56 10.67
C LEU A 217 2.86 21.23 11.66
N GLU A 218 3.41 22.03 12.58
CA GLU A 218 2.64 22.77 13.60
C GLU A 218 1.68 23.79 12.98
N GLN A 219 2.08 24.41 11.87
CA GLN A 219 1.25 25.34 11.12
C GLN A 219 0.14 24.66 10.33
N PHE A 220 0.13 23.34 10.16
CA PHE A 220 -0.93 22.63 9.45
C PHE A 220 -2.04 22.18 10.40
N THR A 221 -3.29 22.22 9.94
CA THR A 221 -4.45 21.72 10.69
C THR A 221 -5.28 20.86 9.76
N PHE A 222 -5.59 19.65 10.20
CA PHE A 222 -6.67 18.86 9.64
C PHE A 222 -7.97 19.40 10.21
N GLU A 223 -8.70 20.17 9.41
CA GLU A 223 -9.90 20.90 9.79
C GLU A 223 -11.09 19.95 9.96
N ALA A 224 -11.87 20.16 11.02
CA ALA A 224 -13.14 19.49 11.21
C ALA A 224 -14.07 19.72 10.00
N GLY A 225 -14.72 18.66 9.55
CA GLY A 225 -15.62 18.69 8.41
C GLY A 225 -14.93 18.79 7.04
N ARG A 226 -13.59 18.81 6.94
CA ARG A 226 -12.92 18.81 5.63
C ARG A 226 -12.57 17.40 5.16
N MET A 227 -12.78 17.14 3.87
CA MET A 227 -12.29 15.91 3.23
C MET A 227 -10.77 15.96 3.04
N TYR A 228 -10.09 14.92 3.53
CA TYR A 228 -8.69 14.65 3.25
C TYR A 228 -8.57 13.27 2.65
N GLN A 229 -7.67 13.10 1.68
CA GLN A 229 -7.42 11.81 1.05
C GLN A 229 -5.92 11.54 1.06
N ALA A 230 -5.54 10.31 1.40
CA ALA A 230 -4.17 9.91 1.50
C ALA A 230 -3.98 8.48 1.01
N ASP A 231 -2.81 8.19 0.47
CA ASP A 231 -2.42 6.84 0.08
C ASP A 231 -1.06 6.47 0.67
N PHE A 232 -0.98 5.28 1.24
CA PHE A 232 0.23 4.66 1.73
C PHE A 232 0.56 3.41 0.91
N PHE A 233 1.29 3.61 -0.19
CA PHE A 233 1.77 2.56 -1.08
C PHE A 233 3.29 2.47 -1.11
N ASN A 234 3.84 1.28 -1.32
CA ASN A 234 5.25 1.15 -1.67
C ASN A 234 5.53 -0.10 -2.52
N PRO A 235 6.68 -0.12 -3.22
CA PRO A 235 7.07 -1.24 -4.07
C PRO A 235 7.76 -2.39 -3.30
N TYR A 236 7.87 -2.29 -1.97
CA TYR A 236 8.84 -3.06 -1.22
C TYR A 236 8.25 -4.29 -0.51
N LEU A 237 7.06 -4.22 0.09
CA LEU A 237 6.43 -5.41 0.68
C LEU A 237 5.71 -6.24 -0.39
N ASP A 238 6.24 -7.42 -0.68
CA ASP A 238 5.61 -8.38 -1.58
C ASP A 238 4.89 -9.47 -0.78
N PHE A 239 3.65 -9.18 -0.40
CA PHE A 239 2.77 -10.12 0.30
C PHE A 239 2.50 -11.42 -0.48
N ALA A 240 2.59 -11.39 -1.81
CA ALA A 240 2.32 -12.57 -2.63
C ALA A 240 3.42 -13.63 -2.52
N ASN A 241 4.67 -13.18 -2.32
CA ASN A 241 5.85 -14.03 -2.28
C ASN A 241 6.55 -14.02 -0.91
N PHE A 242 5.95 -13.37 0.10
CA PHE A 242 6.54 -13.17 1.43
C PHE A 242 7.97 -12.64 1.35
N ALA A 243 8.15 -11.62 0.52
CA ALA A 243 9.46 -11.11 0.17
C ALA A 243 9.55 -9.59 0.35
N LEU A 244 10.76 -9.17 0.67
CA LEU A 244 11.17 -7.78 0.73
C LEU A 244 11.84 -7.45 -0.59
N ARG A 245 11.17 -6.64 -1.39
CA ARG A 245 11.67 -6.18 -2.68
C ARG A 245 12.47 -4.92 -2.49
N ILE A 246 13.63 -4.93 -3.11
CA ILE A 246 14.58 -3.86 -3.03
C ILE A 246 15.08 -3.59 -4.46
N PRO A 247 15.51 -2.38 -4.83
CA PRO A 247 16.17 -2.20 -6.11
C PRO A 247 17.32 -3.19 -6.34
N GLY A 248 17.13 -4.11 -7.30
CA GLY A 248 18.14 -5.05 -7.76
C GLY A 248 18.02 -6.50 -7.28
N PHE A 249 17.24 -6.82 -6.24
CA PHE A 249 17.09 -8.19 -5.72
C PHE A 249 15.88 -8.28 -4.76
N SER A 250 15.58 -9.46 -4.21
CA SER A 250 14.49 -9.68 -3.26
C SER A 250 14.93 -10.63 -2.13
N ILE A 251 14.62 -10.28 -0.89
CA ILE A 251 14.93 -11.12 0.29
C ILE A 251 13.65 -11.81 0.75
N SER A 252 13.69 -13.13 0.91
CA SER A 252 12.59 -13.84 1.57
C SER A 252 12.53 -13.47 3.06
N VAL A 253 11.37 -13.02 3.54
CA VAL A 253 11.15 -12.70 4.96
C VAL A 253 10.47 -13.83 5.72
N VAL A 254 10.19 -14.94 5.04
CA VAL A 254 9.49 -16.11 5.57
C VAL A 254 10.09 -16.64 6.87
N LYS A 255 11.42 -16.70 6.98
CA LYS A 255 12.12 -17.14 8.20
C LYS A 255 11.91 -16.24 9.42
N TYR A 256 11.41 -15.04 9.22
CA TYR A 256 11.11 -14.06 10.28
C TYR A 256 9.61 -13.97 10.57
N ILE A 257 8.77 -14.77 9.91
CA ILE A 257 7.34 -14.83 10.14
C ILE A 257 7.02 -16.04 11.00
N ASP A 258 6.49 -15.78 12.19
CA ASP A 258 6.01 -16.80 13.14
C ASP A 258 4.76 -16.32 13.88
N ASP A 259 4.32 -17.08 14.89
CA ASP A 259 3.15 -16.74 15.70
C ASP A 259 3.23 -15.37 16.41
N LYS A 260 4.40 -14.73 16.53
CA LYS A 260 4.54 -13.36 17.05
C LYS A 260 4.52 -12.32 15.93
N THR A 261 5.14 -12.60 14.79
CA THR A 261 5.35 -11.61 13.73
C THR A 261 4.43 -11.75 12.51
N HIS A 262 3.52 -12.72 12.52
CA HIS A 262 2.52 -12.94 11.45
C HIS A 262 1.47 -11.82 11.29
N GLN A 263 1.54 -10.76 12.08
CA GLN A 263 0.64 -9.61 12.00
C GLN A 263 1.42 -8.32 11.71
N LEU A 264 0.95 -7.57 10.72
CA LEU A 264 1.37 -6.18 10.48
C LEU A 264 0.20 -5.26 10.75
N ARG A 265 0.34 -4.41 11.79
CA ARG A 265 -0.69 -3.47 12.21
C ARG A 265 -0.31 -2.05 11.79
N TYR A 266 -1.08 -1.50 10.87
CA TYR A 266 -1.02 -0.11 10.43
C TYR A 266 -1.96 0.74 11.27
N VAL A 267 -1.51 1.94 11.65
CA VAL A 267 -2.32 2.85 12.46
C VAL A 267 -2.26 4.27 11.90
N LEU A 268 -3.36 5.00 12.03
CA LEU A 268 -3.40 6.46 12.06
C LEU A 268 -3.89 6.87 13.44
N LYS A 269 -3.10 7.66 14.18
CA LYS A 269 -3.46 8.10 15.54
C LYS A 269 -3.03 9.52 15.82
N ASP A 270 -3.69 10.12 16.79
CA ASP A 270 -3.30 11.37 17.44
C ASP A 270 -2.33 11.05 18.58
N ARG A 271 -1.03 11.30 18.39
CA ARG A 271 -0.01 11.02 19.41
C ARG A 271 -0.10 11.92 20.64
N SER A 272 -0.85 13.03 20.58
CA SER A 272 -1.01 13.92 21.73
C SER A 272 -1.99 13.36 22.76
N THR A 273 -2.97 12.57 22.28
CA THR A 273 -4.03 11.97 23.10
C THR A 273 -3.95 10.44 23.12
N GLU A 274 -3.07 9.83 22.33
CA GLU A 274 -3.00 8.40 22.02
C GLU A 274 -4.31 7.81 21.44
N GLN A 275 -5.23 8.68 20.99
CA GLN A 275 -6.47 8.24 20.37
C GLN A 275 -6.22 7.77 18.94
N VAL A 276 -6.70 6.58 18.63
CA VAL A 276 -6.60 5.99 17.29
C VAL A 276 -7.76 6.43 16.42
N LEU A 277 -7.45 6.86 15.19
CA LEU A 277 -8.46 7.14 14.18
C LEU A 277 -8.89 5.82 13.53
N PHE A 278 -7.93 5.03 13.05
CA PHE A 278 -8.20 3.67 12.56
C PHE A 278 -6.98 2.76 12.70
N VAL A 279 -7.25 1.46 12.64
CA VAL A 279 -6.26 0.38 12.59
C VAL A 279 -6.57 -0.51 11.40
N VAL A 280 -5.54 -0.93 10.66
CA VAL A 280 -5.62 -1.98 9.63
C VAL A 280 -4.63 -3.08 10.00
N ILE A 281 -5.09 -4.33 10.07
CA ILE A 281 -4.25 -5.47 10.43
C ILE A 281 -4.19 -6.43 9.26
N PHE A 282 -2.96 -6.73 8.85
CA PHE A 282 -2.65 -7.75 7.86
C PHE A 282 -2.17 -8.97 8.63
N THR A 283 -2.99 -10.02 8.67
CA THR A 283 -2.69 -11.27 9.39
C THR A 283 -2.38 -12.37 8.40
N LEU A 284 -1.20 -12.97 8.50
CA LEU A 284 -0.88 -14.18 7.77
C LEU A 284 -1.43 -15.40 8.52
N LEU A 285 -2.44 -16.04 7.96
CA LEU A 285 -3.05 -17.26 8.50
C LEU A 285 -2.31 -18.49 7.97
N PHE A 286 -2.00 -19.42 8.88
CA PHE A 286 -1.42 -20.74 8.60
C PHE A 286 -1.73 -21.74 9.72
N GLY A 287 -1.54 -23.03 9.43
CA GLY A 287 -1.80 -24.12 10.37
C GLY A 287 -3.23 -24.10 10.90
N GLN A 288 -3.40 -24.40 12.20
CA GLN A 288 -4.72 -24.47 12.85
C GLN A 288 -5.52 -23.18 12.71
N LYS A 289 -4.88 -22.00 12.84
CA LYS A 289 -5.59 -20.71 12.69
C LYS A 289 -6.20 -20.54 11.31
N LEU A 290 -5.54 -21.04 10.26
CA LEU A 290 -6.10 -21.02 8.93
C LEU A 290 -7.28 -21.98 8.81
N GLU A 291 -7.13 -23.21 9.29
CA GLU A 291 -8.18 -24.23 9.28
C GLU A 291 -9.44 -23.74 10.01
N ASP A 292 -9.31 -23.25 11.25
CA ASP A 292 -10.41 -22.73 12.06
C ASP A 292 -11.12 -21.54 11.38
N THR A 293 -10.36 -20.65 10.73
CA THR A 293 -10.92 -19.49 10.02
C THR A 293 -11.70 -19.94 8.80
N LEU A 294 -11.18 -20.89 8.03
CA LEU A 294 -11.86 -21.42 6.85
C LEU A 294 -13.14 -22.17 7.24
N GLU A 295 -13.12 -22.98 8.29
CA GLU A 295 -14.32 -23.66 8.81
C GLU A 295 -15.40 -22.66 9.24
N THR A 296 -15.01 -21.57 9.91
CA THR A 296 -15.95 -20.51 10.33
C THR A 296 -16.60 -19.85 9.11
N VAL A 297 -15.81 -19.50 8.09
CA VAL A 297 -16.30 -18.89 6.85
C VAL A 297 -17.21 -19.83 6.05
N GLU A 298 -16.90 -21.13 6.01
CA GLU A 298 -17.76 -22.14 5.37
C GLU A 298 -19.11 -22.26 6.09
N ASN A 299 -19.10 -22.34 7.42
CA ASN A 299 -20.33 -22.41 8.23
C ASN A 299 -21.21 -21.17 8.07
N GLU A 300 -20.62 -19.97 8.05
CA GLU A 300 -21.37 -18.72 7.82
C GLU A 300 -21.99 -18.67 6.43
N ASN A 301 -21.27 -19.12 5.40
CA ASN A 301 -21.79 -19.19 4.04
C ASN A 301 -22.95 -20.19 3.91
N ASP A 302 -22.87 -21.34 4.57
CA ASP A 302 -23.92 -22.35 4.54
C ASP A 302 -25.18 -21.90 5.29
N GLN A 303 -25.03 -21.22 6.43
CA GLN A 303 -26.16 -20.59 7.12
C GLN A 303 -26.81 -19.50 6.26
N SER A 304 -26.00 -18.65 5.61
CA SER A 304 -26.49 -17.61 4.70
C SER A 304 -27.27 -18.19 3.51
N ARG A 305 -26.80 -19.32 2.96
CA ARG A 305 -27.47 -20.07 1.89
C ARG A 305 -28.75 -20.74 2.36
N ALA A 306 -28.77 -21.33 3.56
CA ALA A 306 -29.97 -21.94 4.13
C ALA A 306 -31.09 -20.91 4.35
N VAL A 307 -30.76 -19.75 4.92
CA VAL A 307 -31.71 -18.64 5.15
C VAL A 307 -32.26 -18.08 3.84
N SER A 308 -31.42 -17.96 2.80
CA SER A 308 -31.87 -17.48 1.49
C SER A 308 -32.73 -18.50 0.74
N VAL A 309 -32.52 -19.80 0.94
CA VAL A 309 -33.38 -20.88 0.41
C VAL A 309 -34.73 -20.93 1.14
N GLU A 310 -34.78 -20.73 2.46
CA GLU A 310 -36.03 -20.62 3.22
C GLU A 310 -36.84 -19.37 2.83
N ALA A 311 -36.18 -18.22 2.68
CA ALA A 311 -36.83 -16.98 2.23
C ALA A 311 -37.43 -17.07 0.80
N GLN A 312 -36.90 -17.96 -0.04
CA GLN A 312 -37.48 -18.27 -1.36
C GLN A 312 -38.63 -19.27 -1.27
N ARG A 313 -38.66 -20.17 -0.28
CA ARG A 313 -39.75 -21.14 -0.05
C ARG A 313 -40.98 -20.50 0.61
N GLU A 314 -40.83 -19.42 1.36
CA GLU A 314 -41.94 -18.75 2.04
C GLU A 314 -42.71 -17.71 1.20
N ARG A 315 -42.38 -17.52 -0.09
CA ARG A 315 -43.21 -16.71 -1.00
C ARG A 315 -44.42 -17.51 -1.48
N PRO A 316 -45.67 -17.14 -1.12
CA PRO A 316 -46.84 -17.88 -1.60
C PRO A 316 -47.07 -17.63 -3.08
N ASN A 317 -47.18 -18.72 -3.83
CA ASN A 317 -47.57 -18.75 -5.22
C ASN A 317 -49.05 -18.30 -5.34
N LYS A 318 -49.31 -17.11 -5.89
CA LYS A 318 -50.65 -16.70 -6.35
C LYS A 318 -50.58 -16.50 -7.86
N GLU A 319 -50.99 -17.51 -8.60
CA GLU A 319 -51.05 -17.48 -10.06
C GLU A 319 -52.50 -17.33 -10.55
N SER A 320 -52.65 -16.48 -11.57
CA SER A 320 -53.68 -16.42 -12.62
C SER A 320 -55.15 -16.15 -12.28
N ASN A 321 -55.65 -15.00 -12.76
CA ASN A 321 -56.53 -14.95 -13.94
C ASN A 321 -56.84 -13.51 -14.39
N ARG A 322 -56.46 -13.15 -15.63
CA ARG A 322 -57.35 -12.44 -16.57
C ARG A 322 -56.70 -12.27 -17.96
N LEU A 323 -57.27 -12.99 -18.93
CA LEU A 323 -57.18 -12.69 -20.35
C LEU A 323 -57.69 -11.28 -20.66
N GLY A 324 -57.01 -10.59 -21.57
CA GLY A 324 -57.44 -9.32 -22.14
C GLY A 324 -56.57 -8.92 -23.34
N ARG A 325 -56.82 -9.55 -24.48
CA ARG A 325 -56.25 -9.26 -25.80
C ARG A 325 -56.67 -7.86 -26.25
N THR A 326 -55.73 -7.00 -26.64
CA THR A 326 -55.95 -6.07 -27.76
C THR A 326 -54.63 -5.64 -28.41
N THR A 327 -54.62 -5.80 -29.72
CA THR A 327 -53.60 -5.44 -30.70
C THR A 327 -53.65 -3.94 -31.02
N THR A 328 -52.49 -3.29 -31.17
CA THR A 328 -52.34 -2.13 -32.07
C THR A 328 -50.89 -1.93 -32.51
N ALA A 329 -50.75 -1.47 -33.76
CA ALA A 329 -49.58 -1.39 -34.62
C ALA A 329 -48.47 -0.41 -34.20
N SER A 330 -47.20 -0.80 -34.46
CA SER A 330 -46.17 -0.21 -35.38
C SER A 330 -46.37 1.22 -35.95
N PRO A 331 -45.36 1.89 -36.55
CA PRO A 331 -43.95 2.19 -36.16
C PRO A 331 -43.61 3.69 -36.40
N TYR A 332 -42.40 4.16 -36.06
CA TYR A 332 -41.63 5.10 -36.92
C TYR A 332 -40.15 5.15 -36.50
N GLU A 333 -39.29 4.60 -37.36
CA GLU A 333 -37.91 5.07 -37.57
C GLU A 333 -37.94 6.41 -38.32
N ILE A 334 -36.90 7.23 -38.21
CA ILE A 334 -36.22 7.92 -39.33
C ILE A 334 -34.95 8.63 -38.80
N SER A 335 -33.82 8.11 -39.28
CA SER A 335 -32.68 8.77 -39.97
C SER A 335 -32.00 10.05 -39.46
N THR A 336 -30.67 9.96 -39.54
CA THR A 336 -29.61 10.99 -39.48
C THR A 336 -29.71 12.06 -40.59
N PRO A 337 -28.87 13.12 -40.55
CA PRO A 337 -27.68 13.08 -41.41
C PRO A 337 -26.39 13.75 -40.88
N SER A 338 -25.28 13.15 -41.34
CA SER A 338 -23.88 13.57 -41.51
C SER A 338 -23.54 15.08 -41.61
N SER A 339 -22.36 15.45 -41.08
CA SER A 339 -21.34 16.20 -41.86
C SER A 339 -19.90 16.02 -41.35
N ARG A 340 -18.98 15.92 -42.32
CA ARG A 340 -17.51 15.73 -42.25
C ARG A 340 -16.76 17.07 -42.17
N SER A 341 -15.57 17.09 -41.57
CA SER A 341 -14.25 17.57 -42.11
C SER A 341 -13.17 17.46 -41.01
N ARG A 342 -12.02 16.77 -41.14
CA ARG A 342 -10.73 17.09 -41.85
C ARG A 342 -10.17 18.48 -41.44
N SER A 343 -8.90 18.72 -41.06
CA SER A 343 -7.62 18.01 -41.22
C SER A 343 -6.43 18.76 -40.55
N SER A 344 -5.38 18.01 -40.15
CA SER A 344 -3.91 18.22 -40.34
C SER A 344 -3.14 19.50 -39.93
N SER A 345 -1.99 19.33 -39.23
CA SER A 345 -0.58 19.67 -39.59
C SER A 345 0.30 19.78 -38.31
N ALA A 346 1.40 19.01 -38.11
CA ALA A 346 2.81 19.18 -38.56
C ALA A 346 3.51 20.44 -37.97
N GLY A 347 4.74 20.48 -37.44
CA GLY A 347 5.85 19.53 -37.23
C GLY A 347 7.04 20.23 -36.52
N ASN A 348 8.03 19.46 -36.07
CA ASN A 348 9.52 19.64 -35.98
C ASN A 348 10.14 21.06 -36.14
N LEU A 349 11.28 21.49 -35.55
CA LEU A 349 12.56 20.88 -35.16
C LEU A 349 13.41 22.00 -34.47
N ASP A 350 14.32 21.68 -33.55
CA ASP A 350 15.77 21.99 -33.62
C ASP A 350 16.51 22.03 -32.26
N THR A 351 17.71 21.46 -32.35
CA THR A 351 18.77 21.13 -31.38
C THR A 351 19.70 22.29 -31.02
N GLU A 352 20.27 22.25 -29.83
CA GLU A 352 21.67 22.67 -29.60
C GLU A 352 22.29 21.88 -28.43
N ALA A 353 23.56 21.51 -28.59
CA ALA A 353 24.34 20.60 -27.76
C ALA A 353 25.48 21.37 -27.08
N GLU A 354 25.88 20.99 -25.85
CA GLU A 354 27.29 21.05 -25.43
C GLU A 354 27.63 20.23 -24.16
N ARG A 355 28.60 19.34 -24.37
CA ARG A 355 29.66 18.66 -23.58
C ARG A 355 29.71 18.52 -22.03
N GLU A 356 30.01 17.25 -21.69
CA GLU A 356 31.05 16.69 -20.79
C GLU A 356 30.95 16.84 -19.25
N THR A 357 30.84 15.70 -18.55
CA THR A 357 31.95 15.09 -17.76
C THR A 357 31.59 13.70 -17.21
N ARG A 358 32.62 12.85 -17.05
CA ARG A 358 32.63 11.46 -16.57
C ARG A 358 31.85 11.23 -15.27
N HIS A 359 31.25 10.04 -15.09
CA HIS A 359 31.35 9.31 -13.82
C HIS A 359 31.04 7.80 -13.94
N ASP A 360 31.64 7.09 -13.00
CA ASP A 360 32.02 5.68 -12.98
C ASP A 360 30.90 4.65 -13.05
N ARG A 361 31.21 3.46 -13.59
CA ARG A 361 30.36 2.28 -13.51
C ARG A 361 30.30 1.81 -12.05
N PRO A 362 29.11 1.67 -11.43
CA PRO A 362 29.02 1.15 -10.07
C PRO A 362 29.42 -0.32 -10.05
N THR A 363 30.16 -0.71 -9.01
CA THR A 363 30.64 -2.09 -8.84
C THR A 363 29.57 -2.95 -8.15
N ALA A 364 29.66 -4.28 -8.28
CA ALA A 364 28.76 -5.24 -7.63
C ALA A 364 28.67 -5.04 -6.09
N ALA A 365 29.68 -4.41 -5.50
CA ALA A 365 29.77 -4.07 -4.10
C ALA A 365 28.94 -2.81 -3.71
N ASP A 366 28.61 -1.93 -4.66
CA ASP A 366 27.72 -0.76 -4.46
C ASP A 366 26.24 -1.15 -4.57
N SER A 367 25.96 -2.20 -5.34
CA SER A 367 24.64 -2.84 -5.43
C SER A 367 24.17 -3.36 -4.06
N LEU A 368 25.08 -3.98 -3.29
CA LEU A 368 24.78 -4.61 -1.99
C LEU A 368 24.54 -3.60 -0.84
N VAL A 369 25.01 -2.36 -0.97
CA VAL A 369 24.72 -1.30 0.01
C VAL A 369 23.31 -0.78 -0.18
N ASN A 370 22.80 -0.74 -1.41
CA ASN A 370 21.38 -0.50 -1.66
C ASN A 370 20.49 -1.68 -1.20
N THR A 371 21.09 -2.83 -0.88
CA THR A 371 20.44 -4.12 -0.62
C THR A 371 19.98 -4.34 0.82
N ILE A 372 20.77 -3.96 1.83
CA ILE A 372 20.32 -4.15 3.23
C ILE A 372 19.64 -2.89 3.75
N TYR A 373 20.07 -1.73 3.22
CA TYR A 373 19.58 -0.37 3.48
C TYR A 373 18.09 -0.15 3.20
N SER A 374 17.56 -0.96 2.31
CA SER A 374 16.22 -0.87 1.75
C SER A 374 15.25 -1.88 2.35
N GLY A 375 15.75 -2.93 3.00
CA GLY A 375 14.90 -3.84 3.75
C GLY A 375 14.23 -3.16 4.96
N PHE A 376 14.83 -2.10 5.47
CA PHE A 376 14.28 -1.32 6.57
C PHE A 376 13.44 -0.12 6.10
N THR A 377 13.68 0.40 4.89
CA THR A 377 12.69 1.25 4.18
C THR A 377 11.47 0.48 3.72
N ALA A 378 11.62 -0.82 3.55
CA ALA A 378 10.61 -1.68 2.99
C ALA A 378 9.44 -1.92 3.94
N LEU A 379 9.59 -1.60 5.23
CA LEU A 379 8.48 -1.41 6.16
C LEU A 379 7.78 -0.05 5.94
N GLY A 380 7.59 0.37 4.69
CA GLY A 380 6.70 1.46 4.34
C GLY A 380 7.26 2.88 4.23
N PHE A 381 8.57 3.11 4.31
CA PHE A 381 9.06 4.49 4.25
C PHE A 381 10.41 4.66 3.54
N GLY A 382 10.40 5.40 2.43
CA GLY A 382 11.61 5.80 1.70
C GLY A 382 11.28 6.58 0.42
N ARG A 383 12.27 7.22 -0.21
CA ARG A 383 12.13 7.98 -1.47
C ARG A 383 12.31 7.08 -2.68
N THR A 384 11.55 7.36 -3.75
CA THR A 384 11.80 6.82 -5.08
C THR A 384 13.03 7.50 -5.69
N ALA A 385 14.04 6.73 -6.07
CA ALA A 385 15.06 7.20 -7.00
C ALA A 385 14.43 7.18 -8.40
N SER A 386 14.28 8.35 -9.02
CA SER A 386 13.80 8.45 -10.39
C SER A 386 14.87 7.93 -11.36
N THR A 387 14.60 6.84 -12.06
CA THR A 387 15.38 6.41 -13.21
C THR A 387 14.56 6.61 -14.49
N SER A 388 15.00 7.57 -15.30
CA SER A 388 14.54 7.77 -16.66
C SER A 388 14.98 6.60 -17.54
N THR A 389 14.02 5.88 -18.13
CA THR A 389 14.26 4.91 -19.19
C THR A 389 14.38 5.62 -20.53
N ASP A 390 15.55 5.50 -21.17
CA ASP A 390 15.67 5.62 -22.61
C ASP A 390 16.80 4.71 -23.10
N ALA A 391 16.44 3.59 -23.75
CA ALA A 391 17.35 2.85 -24.62
C ALA A 391 16.56 1.85 -25.49
N SER A 392 16.34 2.28 -26.73
CA SER A 392 15.89 1.46 -27.86
C SER A 392 16.84 0.28 -28.13
N SER A 393 16.29 -0.93 -28.22
CA SER A 393 17.01 -2.12 -28.65
C SER A 393 17.24 -2.13 -30.16
N ARG A 394 18.50 -2.21 -30.61
CA ARG A 394 18.86 -2.73 -31.94
C ARG A 394 19.67 -4.01 -31.78
N SER A 395 19.11 -5.07 -32.33
CA SER A 395 19.63 -6.43 -32.42
C SER A 395 20.89 -6.49 -33.29
N ARG A 396 21.89 -7.29 -32.89
CA ARG A 396 22.80 -8.00 -33.81
C ARG A 396 23.47 -9.17 -33.10
N SER A 397 23.37 -10.34 -33.71
CA SER A 397 23.99 -11.60 -33.31
C SER A 397 25.44 -11.69 -33.78
N SER A 398 26.34 -12.28 -32.99
CA SER A 398 27.29 -13.29 -33.49
C SER A 398 28.04 -14.01 -32.36
N MET A 399 27.88 -15.34 -32.37
CA MET A 399 28.82 -16.44 -32.07
C MET A 399 29.76 -16.43 -30.84
N ARG A 400 29.67 -17.55 -30.07
CA ARG A 400 30.65 -18.06 -29.09
C ARG A 400 31.93 -18.62 -29.77
N PRO A 401 33.01 -18.93 -29.02
CA PRO A 401 33.12 -20.28 -28.40
C PRO A 401 33.65 -20.34 -26.94
N SER A 402 33.16 -21.37 -26.25
CA SER A 402 33.56 -22.12 -25.04
C SER A 402 34.82 -21.80 -24.22
N LYS A 403 34.69 -21.76 -22.87
CA LYS A 403 35.09 -22.81 -21.88
C LYS A 403 34.96 -22.32 -20.42
N ALA A 404 34.88 -23.30 -19.51
CA ALA A 404 34.86 -23.26 -18.05
C ALA A 404 33.51 -22.92 -17.39
N ALA A 405 32.87 -23.99 -16.91
CA ALA A 405 31.79 -23.96 -15.94
C ALA A 405 32.40 -23.67 -14.57
N ASP A 406 32.16 -22.46 -14.06
CA ASP A 406 32.08 -22.20 -12.64
C ASP A 406 30.71 -21.57 -12.41
N THR A 407 29.95 -22.20 -11.52
CA THR A 407 28.62 -21.76 -11.11
C THR A 407 28.78 -20.41 -10.40
N LEU A 408 28.65 -19.31 -11.15
CA LEU A 408 28.43 -18.00 -10.57
C LEU A 408 27.07 -18.05 -9.88
N GLN A 409 27.08 -18.37 -8.58
CA GLN A 409 25.94 -18.13 -7.72
C GLN A 409 25.49 -16.68 -7.93
N THR A 410 24.20 -16.49 -8.13
CA THR A 410 23.64 -15.14 -8.22
C THR A 410 23.90 -14.42 -6.90
N LEU A 411 24.01 -13.09 -6.91
CA LEU A 411 24.16 -12.30 -5.68
C LEU A 411 23.05 -12.63 -4.66
N ASP A 412 21.86 -13.01 -5.16
CA ASP A 412 20.73 -13.50 -4.38
C ASP A 412 21.08 -14.76 -3.58
N GLU A 413 21.67 -15.77 -4.23
CA GLU A 413 22.14 -17.00 -3.57
C GLU A 413 23.29 -16.72 -2.60
N GLN A 414 24.13 -15.72 -2.87
CA GLN A 414 25.24 -15.39 -1.98
C GLN A 414 24.77 -14.77 -0.67
N VAL A 415 23.75 -13.91 -0.71
CA VAL A 415 23.19 -13.25 0.50
C VAL A 415 22.33 -14.21 1.33
N ASP A 416 21.54 -15.07 0.67
CA ASP A 416 20.72 -16.07 1.37
C ASP A 416 21.58 -17.12 2.11
N ASN A 417 22.82 -17.32 1.67
CA ASN A 417 23.80 -18.21 2.30
C ASN A 417 24.68 -17.55 3.38
N MET A 418 24.55 -16.23 3.62
CA MET A 418 25.33 -15.55 4.66
C MET A 418 24.75 -15.81 6.05
N ASP A 419 25.63 -16.11 7.00
CA ASP A 419 25.26 -16.14 8.41
C ASP A 419 25.14 -14.73 9.01
N ASP A 420 24.45 -14.65 10.14
CA ASP A 420 24.16 -13.39 10.83
C ASP A 420 25.40 -12.56 11.18
N LYS A 421 26.53 -13.23 11.45
CA LYS A 421 27.80 -12.59 11.79
C LYS A 421 28.44 -11.97 10.54
N GLN A 422 28.35 -12.65 9.41
CA GLN A 422 28.85 -12.16 8.12
C GLN A 422 28.08 -10.93 7.64
N VAL A 423 26.76 -10.92 7.82
CA VAL A 423 25.92 -9.75 7.55
C VAL A 423 26.31 -8.59 8.47
N GLU A 424 26.53 -8.84 9.76
CA GLU A 424 26.91 -7.82 10.73
C GLU A 424 28.32 -7.24 10.46
N GLU A 425 29.30 -8.07 10.12
CA GLU A 425 30.65 -7.64 9.75
C GLU A 425 30.65 -6.82 8.46
N LEU A 426 29.83 -7.19 7.48
CA LEU A 426 29.68 -6.43 6.23
C LEU A 426 29.08 -5.04 6.47
N LEU A 427 28.10 -4.94 7.37
CA LEU A 427 27.50 -3.67 7.78
C LEU A 427 28.47 -2.81 8.62
N LYS A 428 29.22 -3.42 9.55
CA LYS A 428 30.19 -2.73 10.41
C LYS A 428 31.40 -2.21 9.64
N ALA A 429 32.03 -3.06 8.82
CA ALA A 429 33.26 -2.73 8.10
C ALA A 429 33.12 -1.47 7.23
N ARG A 430 31.93 -1.25 6.65
CA ARG A 430 31.65 -0.08 5.82
C ARG A 430 31.30 1.20 6.59
N HIS A 431 30.78 1.10 7.81
CA HIS A 431 30.59 2.27 8.68
C HIS A 431 31.93 2.80 9.22
N SER A 432 32.95 1.94 9.34
CA SER A 432 34.30 2.37 9.70
C SER A 432 35.09 2.98 8.53
N SER A 433 34.59 2.91 7.30
CA SER A 433 35.28 3.38 6.08
C SER A 433 34.56 4.52 5.34
N ALA A 434 33.61 5.20 5.99
CA ALA A 434 32.85 6.33 5.43
C ALA A 434 33.04 7.60 6.27
#